data_AF-A0AAF0Q3G9-F1
#
_entry.id   AF-A0AAF0Q3G9-F1
#
_cell.length_a   1.000
_cell.length_b   1.000
_cell.length_c   1.000
_cell.angle_alpha   90.00
_cell.angle_beta   90.00
_cell.angle_gamma   90.00
#
_symmetry.space_group_name_H-M   'P 1'
#
loop_
_entity.id
_entity.type
_entity.pdbx_description
1 polymer ?
#
loop_
_entity_poly.entity_id
_entity_poly.type
_entity_poly.pdbx_seq_one_letter_code
_entity_poly.pdbx_strand_id
1 'polypeptide(L)'
;MDCTSNAIPLFNVDGKTMMTVVKYWKKHSEEGVTEDQLKNFDQDFLKMSHSELLGVVLAARYLDDKQLKKVIIQEFADRITGKTLEEIREVYGIVNDYTSEEEEEVRREYAWAFE
;
A
#
# COMPACT_ATOMS: atom_id res chain seq x y z
N MET A 1 -15.75 -16.41 -29.77
CA MET A 1 -15.09 -16.59 -28.46
C MET A 1 -14.04 -17.66 -28.70
N ASP A 2 -12.78 -17.24 -28.87
CA ASP A 2 -11.70 -18.16 -29.24
C ASP A 2 -11.20 -18.88 -27.98
N CYS A 3 -11.55 -20.16 -27.86
CA CYS A 3 -11.21 -21.00 -26.71
C CYS A 3 -9.74 -21.47 -26.71
N THR A 4 -8.87 -20.91 -27.57
CA THR A 4 -7.43 -21.21 -27.61
C THR A 4 -6.54 -20.16 -26.95
N SER A 5 -7.12 -19.06 -26.47
CA SER A 5 -6.42 -18.06 -25.69
C SER A 5 -6.21 -18.56 -24.25
N ASN A 6 -4.99 -19.01 -23.93
CA ASN A 6 -4.55 -19.28 -22.54
C ASN A 6 -4.44 -18.00 -21.67
N ALA A 7 -4.96 -16.86 -22.14
CA ALA A 7 -4.95 -15.62 -21.39
C ALA A 7 -6.09 -15.57 -20.38
N ILE A 8 -5.74 -15.28 -19.12
CA ILE A 8 -6.72 -14.99 -18.06
C ILE A 8 -7.01 -13.48 -18.11
N PRO A 9 -8.22 -13.05 -18.47
CA PRO A 9 -8.53 -11.62 -18.54
C PRO A 9 -8.61 -11.02 -17.14
N LEU A 10 -7.93 -9.88 -16.95
CA LEU A 10 -7.96 -9.10 -15.72
C LEU A 10 -8.51 -7.70 -16.04
N PHE A 11 -9.77 -7.47 -15.70
CA PHE A 11 -10.46 -6.22 -16.04
C PHE A 11 -10.20 -5.09 -15.04
N ASN A 12 -9.86 -5.43 -13.80
CA ASN A 12 -9.76 -4.48 -12.69
C ASN A 12 -8.32 -4.06 -12.38
N VAL A 13 -7.34 -4.49 -13.18
CA VAL A 13 -5.93 -4.15 -12.99
C VAL A 13 -5.33 -3.79 -14.35
N ASP A 14 -4.76 -2.59 -14.45
CA ASP A 14 -4.09 -2.15 -15.67
C ASP A 14 -2.75 -2.88 -15.87
N GLY A 15 -2.24 -2.86 -17.11
CA GLY A 15 -1.03 -3.58 -17.48
C GLY A 15 0.22 -3.12 -16.72
N LYS A 16 0.35 -1.82 -16.41
CA LYS A 16 1.52 -1.31 -15.66
C LYS A 16 1.49 -1.83 -14.23
N THR A 17 0.33 -1.78 -13.58
CA THR A 17 0.16 -2.33 -12.22
C THR A 17 0.40 -3.84 -12.20
N MET A 18 -0.13 -4.59 -13.17
CA MET A 18 0.15 -6.03 -13.26
C MET A 18 1.63 -6.35 -13.47
N MET A 19 2.35 -5.58 -14.30
CA MET A 19 3.80 -5.74 -14.45
C MET A 19 4.54 -5.57 -13.12
N THR A 20 4.14 -4.58 -12.32
CA THR A 20 4.70 -4.34 -10.98
C THR A 20 4.43 -5.51 -10.05
N VAL A 21 3.20 -6.03 -10.02
CA VAL A 21 2.85 -7.21 -9.21
C VAL A 21 3.61 -8.47 -9.65
N VAL A 22 3.75 -8.69 -10.96
CA VAL A 22 4.54 -9.81 -11.49
C VAL A 22 6.02 -9.69 -11.11
N LYS A 23 6.59 -8.48 -11.07
CA LYS A 23 7.96 -8.25 -10.59
C LYS A 23 8.10 -8.68 -9.12
N TYR A 24 7.13 -8.35 -8.28
CA TYR A 24 7.10 -8.78 -6.88
C TYR A 24 7.06 -10.30 -6.75
N TRP A 25 6.13 -10.97 -7.47
CA TRP A 25 6.00 -12.43 -7.44
C TRP A 25 7.26 -13.15 -7.92
N LYS A 26 7.86 -12.68 -9.02
CA LYS A 26 9.10 -13.26 -9.53
C LYS A 26 10.17 -13.26 -8.45
N LYS A 27 10.37 -12.12 -7.77
CA LYS A 27 11.37 -12.01 -6.71
C LYS A 27 11.09 -12.95 -5.53
N HIS A 28 9.83 -13.07 -5.12
CA HIS A 28 9.41 -13.93 -4.01
C HIS A 28 9.38 -15.43 -4.36
N SER A 29 9.44 -15.76 -5.64
CA SER A 29 9.54 -17.14 -6.13
C SER A 29 10.98 -17.59 -6.41
N GLU A 30 11.97 -16.69 -6.33
CA GLU A 30 13.38 -17.02 -6.58
C GLU A 30 13.93 -17.95 -5.49
N GLU A 31 14.49 -19.08 -5.91
CA GLU A 31 15.18 -20.01 -5.01
C GLU A 31 16.52 -19.43 -4.53
N GLY A 32 16.91 -19.75 -3.30
CA GLY A 32 18.20 -19.35 -2.73
C GLY A 32 18.29 -17.88 -2.27
N VAL A 33 17.18 -17.13 -2.33
CA VAL A 33 17.09 -15.78 -1.76
C VAL A 33 16.82 -15.88 -0.26
N THR A 34 17.59 -15.14 0.54
CA THR A 34 17.39 -15.11 2.00
C THR A 34 16.23 -14.21 2.41
N GLU A 35 15.69 -14.41 3.61
CA GLU A 35 14.61 -13.56 4.14
C GLU A 35 15.01 -12.07 4.21
N ASP A 36 16.26 -11.77 4.59
CA ASP A 36 16.76 -10.40 4.65
C ASP A 36 16.86 -9.75 3.26
N GLN A 37 17.20 -10.53 2.23
CA GLN A 37 17.19 -10.05 0.85
C GLN A 37 15.78 -9.75 0.36
N LEU A 38 14.78 -10.56 0.74
CA LEU A 38 13.38 -10.28 0.44
C LEU A 38 12.88 -9.03 1.17
N LYS A 39 13.19 -8.87 2.46
CA LYS A 39 12.84 -7.67 3.23
C LYS A 39 13.42 -6.39 2.63
N ASN A 40 14.69 -6.41 2.24
CA ASN A 40 15.33 -5.26 1.59
C ASN A 40 14.67 -4.97 0.24
N PHE A 41 14.35 -6.01 -0.53
CA PHE A 41 13.61 -5.84 -1.77
C PHE A 41 12.22 -5.25 -1.54
N ASP A 42 11.48 -5.70 -0.53
CA ASP A 42 10.15 -5.19 -0.20
C ASP A 42 10.19 -3.70 0.14
N GLN A 43 11.14 -3.30 0.98
CA GLN A 43 11.35 -1.89 1.32
C GLN A 43 11.64 -1.05 0.07
N ASP A 44 12.46 -1.54 -0.84
CA ASP A 44 12.75 -0.82 -2.09
C ASP A 44 11.58 -0.86 -3.09
N PHE A 45 10.85 -1.96 -3.14
CA PHE A 45 9.67 -2.14 -3.98
C PHE A 45 8.56 -1.15 -3.59
N LEU A 46 8.38 -0.90 -2.30
CA LEU A 46 7.34 -0.03 -1.75
C LEU A 46 7.65 1.48 -1.86
N LYS A 47 8.88 1.88 -2.21
CA LYS A 47 9.29 3.28 -2.46
C LYS A 47 8.69 3.87 -3.76
N MET A 48 7.55 3.38 -4.19
CA MET A 48 6.79 3.91 -5.32
C MET A 48 5.95 5.13 -4.91
N SER A 49 5.48 5.89 -5.92
CA SER A 49 4.60 7.04 -5.68
C SER A 49 3.28 6.61 -5.02
N HIS A 50 2.59 7.53 -4.33
CA HIS A 50 1.32 7.22 -3.67
C HIS A 50 0.28 6.63 -4.64
N SER A 51 0.17 7.18 -5.85
CA SER A 51 -0.73 6.68 -6.91
C SER A 51 -0.38 5.26 -7.35
N GLU A 52 0.91 4.95 -7.52
CA GLU A 52 1.34 3.59 -7.86
C GLU A 52 1.07 2.60 -6.73
N LEU A 53 1.33 3.00 -5.48
CA LEU A 53 1.07 2.15 -4.32
C LEU A 53 -0.42 1.84 -4.19
N LEU A 54 -1.31 2.82 -4.42
CA LEU A 54 -2.75 2.59 -4.47
C LEU A 54 -3.14 1.61 -5.59
N GLY A 55 -2.54 1.70 -6.77
CA GLY A 55 -2.74 0.71 -7.84
C GLY A 55 -2.39 -0.70 -7.38
N VAL A 56 -1.24 -0.88 -6.74
CA VAL A 56 -0.80 -2.18 -6.21
C VAL A 56 -1.70 -2.67 -5.07
N VAL A 57 -2.20 -1.79 -4.19
CA VAL A 57 -3.21 -2.14 -3.15
C VAL A 57 -4.46 -2.75 -3.79
N LEU A 58 -5.01 -2.07 -4.81
CA LEU A 58 -6.23 -2.51 -5.49
C LEU A 58 -6.00 -3.85 -6.19
N ALA A 59 -4.85 -4.03 -6.82
CA ALA A 59 -4.47 -5.29 -7.44
C ALA A 59 -4.30 -6.42 -6.41
N ALA A 60 -3.59 -6.18 -5.31
CA ALA A 60 -3.37 -7.16 -4.24
C ALA A 60 -4.69 -7.61 -3.59
N ARG A 61 -5.65 -6.67 -3.45
CA ARG A 61 -7.01 -6.98 -3.00
C ARG A 61 -7.75 -7.85 -4.02
N TYR A 62 -7.72 -7.47 -5.29
CA TYR A 62 -8.42 -8.19 -6.36
C TYR A 62 -7.88 -9.60 -6.59
N LEU A 63 -6.57 -9.79 -6.45
CA LEU A 63 -5.87 -11.07 -6.65
C LEU A 63 -5.82 -11.93 -5.38
N ASP A 64 -6.34 -11.44 -4.26
CA ASP A 64 -6.26 -12.04 -2.92
C ASP A 64 -4.85 -12.43 -2.46
N ASP A 65 -3.83 -11.65 -2.84
CA ASP A 65 -2.44 -11.91 -2.44
C ASP A 65 -2.19 -11.48 -0.99
N LYS A 66 -2.15 -12.45 -0.08
CA LYS A 66 -1.95 -12.22 1.36
C LYS A 66 -0.57 -11.67 1.71
N GLN A 67 0.49 -12.08 0.99
CA GLN A 67 1.85 -11.64 1.28
C GLN A 67 2.02 -10.18 0.86
N LEU A 68 1.61 -9.86 -0.37
CA LEU A 68 1.67 -8.50 -0.89
C LEU A 68 0.79 -7.55 -0.07
N LYS A 69 -0.42 -7.97 0.33
CA LYS A 69 -1.28 -7.18 1.25
C LYS A 69 -0.57 -6.86 2.57
N LYS A 70 0.13 -7.83 3.18
CA LYS A 70 0.83 -7.62 4.45
C LYS A 70 1.95 -6.60 4.32
N VAL A 71 2.77 -6.74 3.27
CA VAL A 71 3.89 -5.83 3.00
C VAL A 71 3.39 -4.41 2.77
N ILE A 72 2.30 -4.26 2.00
CA ILE A 72 1.70 -2.93 1.76
C ILE A 72 1.11 -2.32 3.03
N ILE A 73 0.39 -3.10 3.86
CA ILE A 73 -0.17 -2.58 5.13
C ILE A 73 0.95 -2.05 6.03
N GLN A 74 2.08 -2.77 6.09
CA GLN A 74 3.24 -2.32 6.85
C GLN A 74 3.78 -0.99 6.30
N GLU A 75 3.90 -0.83 4.98
CA GLU A 75 4.33 0.44 4.39
C GLU A 75 3.41 1.61 4.74
N PHE A 76 2.08 1.43 4.70
CA PHE A 76 1.15 2.48 5.12
C PHE A 76 1.32 2.83 6.60
N ALA A 77 1.53 1.82 7.46
CA ALA A 77 1.80 2.03 8.88
C ALA A 77 3.10 2.82 9.09
N ASP A 78 4.17 2.45 8.38
CA ASP A 78 5.48 3.12 8.44
C ASP A 78 5.40 4.57 7.94
N ARG A 79 4.58 4.84 6.91
CA ARG A 79 4.33 6.21 6.40
C ARG A 79 3.53 7.09 7.35
N ILE A 80 2.78 6.50 8.28
CA ILE A 80 1.94 7.21 9.26
C ILE A 80 2.70 7.40 10.58
N THR A 81 3.48 6.40 10.98
CA THR A 81 4.18 6.37 12.26
C THR A 81 5.14 7.56 12.38
N GLY A 82 4.99 8.34 13.45
CA GLY A 82 5.85 9.49 13.75
C GLY A 82 5.51 10.77 12.98
N LYS A 83 4.47 10.78 12.14
CA LYS A 83 3.98 11.99 11.46
C LYS A 83 2.88 12.68 12.24
N THR A 84 2.76 14.00 12.08
CA THR A 84 1.63 14.75 12.64
C THR A 84 0.36 14.50 11.83
N LEU A 85 -0.80 14.83 12.42
CA LEU A 85 -2.08 14.71 11.71
C LEU A 85 -2.11 15.56 10.43
N GLU A 86 -1.51 16.74 10.47
CA GLU A 86 -1.43 17.66 9.34
C GLU A 86 -0.60 17.07 8.20
N GLU A 87 0.56 16.47 8.51
CA GLU A 87 1.41 15.81 7.51
C GLU A 87 0.73 14.58 6.89
N ILE A 88 0.02 13.79 7.71
CA ILE A 88 -0.76 12.64 7.23
C ILE A 88 -1.88 13.14 6.31
N ARG A 89 -2.63 14.17 6.71
CA ARG A 89 -3.70 14.76 5.90
C ARG A 89 -3.17 15.24 4.55
N GLU A 90 -2.03 15.93 4.52
CA GLU A 90 -1.39 16.38 3.29
C GLU A 90 -1.00 15.22 2.37
N VAL A 91 -0.29 14.21 2.90
CA VAL A 91 0.19 13.06 2.11
C VAL A 91 -0.95 12.26 1.50
N TYR A 92 -2.06 12.11 2.22
CA TYR A 92 -3.21 11.30 1.79
C TYR A 92 -4.33 12.14 1.15
N GLY A 93 -4.16 13.45 1.01
CA GLY A 93 -5.16 14.34 0.45
C GLY A 93 -6.47 14.37 1.25
N ILE A 94 -6.39 14.20 2.56
CA ILE A 94 -7.55 14.18 3.47
C ILE A 94 -7.87 15.63 3.85
N VAL A 95 -9.08 16.07 3.51
CA VAL A 95 -9.60 17.37 3.94
C VAL A 95 -10.05 17.24 5.39
N ASN A 96 -9.64 18.18 6.25
CA ASN A 96 -10.18 18.28 7.61
C ASN A 96 -11.63 18.77 7.52
N ASP A 97 -12.57 17.93 7.92
CA ASP A 97 -14.00 18.19 7.94
C ASP A 97 -14.55 18.56 9.32
N TYR A 98 -13.69 18.59 10.35
CA TYR A 98 -14.04 19.06 11.69
C TYR A 98 -14.10 20.58 11.78
N THR A 99 -15.02 21.09 12.61
CA THR A 99 -14.91 22.46 13.11
C THR A 99 -13.75 22.59 14.09
N SER A 100 -13.34 23.83 14.40
CA SER A 100 -12.30 24.07 15.39
C SER A 100 -12.67 23.50 16.76
N GLU A 101 -13.94 23.61 17.17
CA GLU A 101 -14.42 23.06 18.44
C GLU A 101 -14.38 21.53 18.48
N GLU A 102 -14.78 20.87 17.39
CA GLU A 102 -14.75 19.40 17.27
C GLU A 102 -13.31 18.87 17.29
N GLU A 103 -12.39 19.52 16.56
CA GLU A 103 -10.98 19.13 16.55
C GLU A 103 -10.32 19.32 17.92
N GLU A 104 -10.65 20.39 18.64
CA GLU A 104 -10.21 20.58 20.03
C GLU A 104 -10.78 19.52 20.97
N GLU A 105 -12.04 19.12 20.81
CA GLU A 105 -12.65 18.07 21.62
C GLU A 105 -11.98 16.72 21.40
N VAL A 106 -11.76 16.34 20.14
CA VAL A 106 -11.02 15.12 19.78
C VAL A 106 -9.59 15.18 20.33
N ARG A 107 -8.88 16.32 20.20
CA ARG A 107 -7.52 16.46 20.75
C ARG A 107 -7.49 16.33 22.27
N ARG A 108 -8.52 16.80 22.99
CA ARG A 108 -8.65 16.60 24.44
C ARG A 108 -8.94 15.15 24.80
N GLU A 109 -9.85 14.49 24.08
CA GLU A 109 -10.24 13.09 24.33
C GLU A 109 -9.06 12.13 24.08
N TYR A 110 -8.31 12.37 23.00
CA TYR A 110 -7.18 11.53 22.58
C TYR A 110 -5.83 12.15 22.95
N ALA A 111 -5.75 12.94 24.04
CA ALA A 111 -4.52 13.61 24.47
C ALA A 111 -3.30 12.66 24.56
N TRP A 112 -3.52 11.41 24.99
CA TRP A 112 -2.48 10.37 25.07
C TRP A 112 -1.77 10.07 23.75
N ALA A 113 -2.39 10.35 22.61
CA ALA A 113 -1.83 10.13 21.28
C ALA A 113 -0.93 11.29 20.82
N PHE A 114 -0.89 12.40 21.57
CA PHE A 114 -0.13 13.62 21.27
C PHE A 114 0.95 13.93 22.33
N GLU A 115 1.15 13.04 23.31
CA GLU A 115 2.19 13.12 24.35
C GLU A 115 3.54 12.54 23.89
#